data_AF-A0A7H4N3Z2-F1
#
_entry.id   AF-A0A7H4N3Z2-F1
#
_cell.length_a   1.000
_cell.length_b   1.000
_cell.length_c   1.000
_cell.angle_alpha   90.00
_cell.angle_beta   90.00
_cell.angle_gamma   90.00
#
_symmetry.space_group_name_H-M   'P 1'
#
loop_
_entity.id
_entity.type
_entity.pdbx_description
1 polymer ?
#
loop_
_entity_poly.entity_id
_entity_poly.type
_entity_poly.pdbx_seq_one_letter_code
_entity_poly.pdbx_strand_id
1 'polypeptide(L)' 'MARTFKILSPTAILGYGFPEESFRKAMEASPDLIAVDAGSSDPGPHYLGAGKPFYRPGRGETRSALYDRRRGEE' A
#
# COMPACT_ATOMS: atom_id res chain seq x y z
N MET A 1 -1.26 -20.94 -19.43
CA MET A 1 -0.40 -19.96 -18.73
C MET A 1 -1.12 -19.50 -17.47
N ALA A 2 -0.45 -19.49 -16.32
CA ALA A 2 -1.04 -18.97 -15.09
C ALA A 2 -1.11 -17.43 -15.14
N ARG A 3 -2.23 -16.85 -14.72
CA ARG A 3 -2.41 -15.40 -14.64
C ARG A 3 -1.63 -14.85 -13.44
N THR A 4 -0.78 -13.84 -13.67
CA THR A 4 -0.13 -13.09 -12.58
C THR A 4 -1.18 -12.31 -11.80
N PHE A 5 -1.11 -12.36 -10.46
CA PHE A 5 -1.99 -11.62 -9.55
C PHE A 5 -1.18 -10.55 -8.83
N LYS A 6 -1.46 -9.27 -9.12
CA LYS A 6 -0.69 -8.12 -8.63
C LYS A 6 -1.35 -7.54 -7.38
N ILE A 7 -0.57 -7.39 -6.32
CA ILE A 7 -1.03 -6.81 -5.06
C ILE A 7 -0.27 -5.50 -4.83
N LEU A 8 -1.02 -4.42 -4.59
CA LEU A 8 -0.49 -3.12 -4.18
C LEU A 8 -0.66 -2.96 -2.67
N SER A 9 0.46 -2.77 -1.97
CA SER A 9 0.46 -2.30 -0.57
C SER A 9 1.01 -0.88 -0.54
N PRO A 10 0.14 0.15 -0.52
CA PRO A 10 0.57 1.53 -0.66
C PRO A 10 1.17 2.11 0.63
N THR A 11 0.88 1.50 1.78
CA THR A 11 1.34 1.96 3.09
C THR A 11 1.62 0.76 3.99
N ALA A 12 2.54 0.93 4.95
CA ALA A 12 2.89 -0.12 5.89
C ALA A 12 1.74 -0.44 6.87
N ILE A 13 0.95 0.57 7.24
CA ILE A 13 -0.15 0.45 8.20
C ILE A 13 -1.25 1.46 7.85
N LEU A 14 -2.51 1.10 8.09
CA LEU A 14 -3.68 1.94 7.83
C LEU A 14 -3.55 3.27 8.58
N GLY A 15 -3.94 4.38 7.93
CA GLY A 15 -3.89 5.70 8.54
C GLY A 15 -2.51 6.36 8.58
N TYR A 16 -1.42 5.65 8.27
CA TYR A 16 -0.11 6.31 8.11
C TYR A 16 -0.13 7.25 6.91
N GLY A 17 -0.71 6.83 5.79
CA GLY A 17 -0.69 7.59 4.53
C GLY A 17 0.41 7.11 3.60
N PHE A 18 0.49 7.72 2.43
CA PHE A 18 1.44 7.38 1.37
C PHE A 18 1.57 8.57 0.39
N PRO A 19 2.67 8.66 -0.37
CA PRO A 19 2.80 9.63 -1.46
C PRO A 19 1.80 9.33 -2.58
N GLU A 20 0.99 10.33 -2.93
CA GLU A 20 -0.05 10.18 -3.96
C GLU A 20 0.53 9.87 -5.34
N GLU A 21 1.71 10.41 -5.66
CA GLU A 21 2.44 10.12 -6.90
C GLU A 21 2.83 8.64 -7.01
N SER A 22 3.36 8.06 -5.94
CA SER A 22 3.71 6.62 -5.90
C SER A 22 2.48 5.75 -6.06
N PHE A 23 1.36 6.14 -5.46
CA PHE A 23 0.09 5.44 -5.62
C PHE A 23 -0.41 5.50 -7.07
N ARG A 24 -0.43 6.68 -7.70
CA ARG A 24 -0.81 6.84 -9.11
C ARG A 24 0.04 5.98 -10.04
N LYS A 25 1.36 6.00 -9.86
CA LYS A 25 2.29 5.16 -10.62
C LYS A 25 2.02 3.66 -10.44
N ALA A 26 1.72 3.23 -9.22
CA ALA A 26 1.37 1.84 -8.97
C ALA A 26 0.02 1.43 -9.59
N MET A 27 -0.93 2.37 -9.69
CA MET A 27 -2.22 2.13 -10.35
C MET A 27 -2.09 1.92 -11.86
N GLU A 28 -1.08 2.50 -12.52
CA GLU A 28 -0.78 2.25 -13.94
C GLU A 28 -0.50 0.76 -14.20
N ALA A 29 0.04 0.04 -13.21
CA ALA A 29 0.27 -1.40 -13.29
C ALA A 29 -1.01 -2.23 -13.19
N SER A 30 -2.19 -1.63 -13.01
CA SER A 30 -3.49 -2.30 -12.87
C SER A 30 -3.47 -3.44 -11.84
N PRO A 31 -3.28 -3.12 -10.55
CA PRO A 31 -3.26 -4.13 -9.49
C PRO A 31 -4.62 -4.83 -9.38
N ASP A 32 -4.61 -6.13 -9.08
CA ASP A 32 -5.82 -6.93 -8.85
C ASP A 32 -6.39 -6.72 -7.43
N LEU A 33 -5.53 -6.32 -6.49
CA LEU A 33 -5.88 -6.09 -5.09
C LEU A 33 -5.05 -4.95 -4.51
N ILE A 34 -5.70 -4.09 -3.75
CA ILE A 34 -5.03 -3.13 -2.86
C ILE A 34 -5.25 -3.63 -1.43
N ALA A 35 -4.17 -3.90 -0.70
CA ALA A 35 -4.21 -4.43 0.66
C ALA A 35 -3.40 -3.54 1.59
N VAL A 36 -3.89 -3.34 2.82
CA VAL A 36 -3.26 -2.52 3.84
C VAL A 36 -3.35 -3.25 5.18
N ASP A 37 -2.29 -3.20 5.97
CA ASP A 37 -2.29 -3.75 7.33
C ASP A 37 -3.11 -2.84 8.27
N ALA A 38 -4.00 -3.42 9.06
CA ALA A 38 -4.82 -2.75 10.07
C ALA A 38 -4.54 -3.34 11.47
N GLY A 39 -3.25 -3.50 11.78
CA GLY A 39 -2.79 -4.02 13.07
C GLY A 39 -3.12 -3.10 14.25
N SER A 40 -3.19 -3.65 15.46
CA SER A 40 -3.63 -2.94 16.68
C SER A 40 -2.79 -1.72 17.10
N SER A 41 -1.58 -1.56 16.55
CA SER A 41 -0.71 -0.40 16.76
C SER A 41 -0.90 0.69 15.71
N ASP A 42 -1.91 0.56 14.85
CA ASP A 42 -2.33 1.62 13.96
C ASP A 42 -2.80 2.84 14.79
N PRO A 43 -2.75 4.06 14.23
CA PRO A 43 -3.16 5.27 14.94
C PRO A 43 -4.68 5.36 15.16
N GLY A 44 -5.40 4.24 15.00
CA GLY A 44 -6.84 4.13 15.11
C GLY A 44 -7.58 4.65 13.87
N PRO A 45 -8.91 4.45 13.83
CA PRO A 45 -9.75 4.83 12.70
C PRO A 45 -9.85 6.36 12.50
N HIS A 46 -9.39 7.16 13.48
CA HIS A 46 -9.48 8.62 13.46
C HIS A 46 -8.85 9.22 12.20
N TYR A 47 -7.61 8.84 11.87
CA TYR A 47 -6.88 9.42 10.73
C TYR A 47 -7.48 9.01 9.37
N LEU A 48 -8.00 7.78 9.30
CA LEU A 48 -8.76 7.32 8.13
C LEU A 48 -10.04 8.13 7.95
N GLY A 49 -10.84 8.31 9.01
CA GLY A 49 -12.09 9.08 8.96
C GLY A 49 -11.89 10.57 8.73
N ALA A 50 -10.78 11.13 9.21
CA ALA A 50 -10.45 12.55 9.03
C ALA A 50 -9.85 12.87 7.64
N GLY A 51 -9.50 11.86 6.83
CA GLY A 51 -8.80 12.06 5.57
C GLY A 51 -7.42 12.71 5.74
N LYS A 52 -6.80 12.56 6.92
CA LYS A 52 -5.50 13.15 7.25
C LYS A 52 -4.52 12.06 7.65
N PRO A 53 -3.31 12.00 7.05
CA PRO A 53 -2.31 11.01 7.44
C PRO A 53 -1.78 11.27 8.86
N PHE A 54 -1.34 10.22 9.53
CA PHE A 54 -0.70 10.32 10.84
C PHE A 54 0.67 11.02 10.79
N TYR A 55 1.45 10.82 9.72
CA TYR A 55 2.79 11.43 9.60
C TYR A 55 2.77 12.79 8.86
N ARG A 56 3.83 13.59 9.06
CA ARG A 56 4.00 14.89 8.37
C ARG A 56 4.37 14.70 6.89
N PRO A 57 3.68 15.37 5.94
CA PRO A 57 4.06 15.35 4.54
C PRO A 57 5.55 15.69 4.35
N GLY A 58 6.28 14.88 3.56
CA GLY A 58 7.68 15.13 3.20
C GLY A 58 8.74 14.21 3.83
N ARG A 59 8.38 13.23 4.68
CA ARG A 59 9.33 12.25 5.27
C ARG A 59 9.16 10.79 4.82
N GLY A 60 8.09 10.48 4.07
CA GLY A 60 7.77 9.12 3.66
C GLY A 60 8.43 8.75 2.34
N GLU A 61 9.70 8.33 2.36
CA GLU A 61 10.32 7.65 1.22
C GLU A 61 9.67 6.27 1.06
N THR A 62 8.82 6.10 0.05
CA THR A 62 8.16 4.82 -0.23
C THR A 62 9.07 3.92 -1.05
N ARG A 63 9.58 2.84 -0.42
CA ARG A 63 9.97 1.64 -1.14
C ARG A 63 8.69 1.00 -1.70
N SER A 64 8.39 1.23 -2.98
CA SER A 64 7.31 0.53 -3.67
C SER A 64 7.68 -0.95 -3.80
N ALA A 65 7.29 -1.76 -2.83
CA ALA A 65 7.45 -3.21 -2.90
C ALA A 65 6.32 -3.79 -3.78
N LEU A 66 6.50 -3.74 -5.09
CA LEU A 66 5.75 -4.60 -6.01
C LEU A 66 6.22 -6.03 -5.77
N TYR A 67 5.46 -6.79 -5.01
CA TYR A 67 5.71 -8.21 -4.82
C TYR A 67 5.15 -8.98 -6.02
N ASP A 68 6.04 -9.40 -6.93
CA ASP A 68 5.72 -10.36 -7.98
C ASP A 68 5.88 -11.77 -7.40
N ARG A 69 4.78 -12.38 -6.94
CA ARG A 69 4.81 -13.74 -6.41
C ARG A 69 4.85 -14.73 -7.57
N ARG A 70 6.05 -14.98 -8.10
CA ARG A 70 6.32 -16.21 -8.87
C ARG A 70 6.07 -17.40 -7.95
N ARG A 71 4.98 -18.14 -8.19
CA ARG A 71 4.79 -19.46 -7.59
C ARG A 71 5.89 -20.36 -8.13
N GLY A 72 6.83 -20.73 -7.26
CA GLY A 72 7.64 -21.93 -7.45
C GLY A 72 6.70 -23.13 -7.33
N GLU A 73 6.74 -23.97 -8.36
CA GLU A 73 6.24 -25.34 -8.29
C GLU A 73 7.27 -26.15 -7.50
N GLU A 74 6.90 -26.59 -6.30
CA GLU A 74 7.30 -27.85 -5.66
C GLU A 74 6.08 -28.40 -4.90
#